data_AF-A0A940KYI9-F1
#
_entry.id   AF-A0A940KYI9-F1
#
_cell.length_a   1.000
_cell.length_b   1.000
_cell.length_c   1.000
_cell.angle_alpha   90.00
_cell.angle_beta   90.00
_cell.angle_gamma   90.00
#
_symmetry.space_group_name_H-M   'P 1'
#
loop_
_entity.id
_entity.type
_entity.pdbx_description
1 polymer ?
#
loop_
_entity_poly.entity_id
_entity_poly.type
_entity_poly.pdbx_seq_one_letter_code
_entity_poly.pdbx_strand_id
1 'polypeptide(L)'
;MDNGTCLNGTAGWWYDTNPNTPRPANRTPLLPVVFHEIGHGLGFTSLYDNADGTQLTDDTPIWGYYLYDEETHKYWKDMTDAERNVSKINDPHLVWAGTRTNKQSPKFLGPPAKLIVNSPAGIAGNYDAQTAEFGANVATHPATGDVVYVDDGVVGAVDADHPTAGTVNDGCETPFANAAAVAGKIALVDRGYCNFTLKAKNAQLAGAIGVIVANNAASGLPGMGGSDASITIPSLGVAQATGTSIKANLASPGVNATLGTEIGAPLAGTQSGCIRLNAPDPVVLGSSVSHFTADAFPNLLMEPALNTTIFDKVDLTLPLFQDIGWHTGVENILFLDGFDPNPCPFVQP
;
A
#
# COMPACT_ATOMS: atom_id res chain seq x y z
N MET A 1 14.09 -10.13 -20.22
CA MET A 1 13.13 -9.20 -19.62
C MET A 1 11.84 -9.91 -19.22
N ASP A 2 11.32 -10.82 -20.05
CA ASP A 2 10.10 -11.58 -19.76
C ASP A 2 10.31 -13.06 -19.40
N ASN A 3 11.58 -13.49 -19.31
CA ASN A 3 11.96 -14.84 -18.97
C ASN A 3 12.99 -14.79 -17.83
N GLY A 4 12.65 -15.39 -16.69
CA GLY A 4 13.44 -15.36 -15.45
C GLY A 4 12.68 -14.77 -14.25
N THR A 5 13.24 -14.91 -13.05
CA THR A 5 12.77 -14.26 -11.83
C THR A 5 13.46 -12.89 -11.68
N CYS A 6 12.82 -11.82 -12.15
CA CYS A 6 13.25 -10.46 -11.85
C CYS A 6 12.27 -9.85 -10.83
N LEU A 7 12.76 -8.98 -9.93
CA LEU A 7 11.96 -8.30 -8.89
C LEU A 7 11.13 -9.27 -8.01
N ASN A 8 11.74 -9.80 -6.94
CA ASN A 8 11.05 -10.57 -5.89
C ASN A 8 10.26 -11.80 -6.37
N GLY A 9 10.77 -12.57 -7.33
CA GLY A 9 10.19 -13.86 -7.71
C GLY A 9 9.06 -13.79 -8.74
N THR A 10 8.83 -12.64 -9.39
CA THR A 10 7.88 -12.54 -10.50
C THR A 10 8.46 -13.15 -11.78
N ALA A 11 7.61 -13.84 -12.55
CA ALA A 11 7.99 -14.57 -13.76
C ALA A 11 8.14 -13.65 -15.00
N GLY A 12 7.81 -12.36 -14.87
CA GLY A 12 7.85 -11.36 -15.95
C GLY A 12 6.71 -10.35 -15.85
N TRP A 13 6.47 -9.62 -16.94
CA TRP A 13 5.50 -8.52 -16.99
C TRP A 13 4.08 -9.00 -17.31
N TRP A 14 3.09 -8.23 -16.86
CA TRP A 14 1.71 -8.31 -17.32
C TRP A 14 1.39 -7.03 -18.10
N TYR A 15 1.03 -7.22 -19.37
CA TYR A 15 0.90 -6.16 -20.37
C TYR A 15 -0.53 -5.69 -20.61
N ASP A 16 -1.52 -6.24 -19.89
CA ASP A 16 -2.90 -5.80 -20.04
C ASP A 16 -3.05 -4.36 -19.54
N THR A 17 -4.02 -3.65 -20.10
CA THR A 17 -4.37 -2.25 -19.81
C THR A 17 -5.81 -2.15 -19.30
N ASN A 18 -6.56 -3.25 -19.25
CA ASN A 18 -7.89 -3.29 -18.65
C ASN A 18 -7.82 -3.54 -17.12
N PRO A 19 -8.26 -2.57 -16.28
CA PRO A 19 -8.26 -2.72 -14.82
C PRO A 19 -9.18 -3.84 -14.31
N ASN A 20 -10.12 -4.30 -15.14
CA ASN A 20 -11.05 -5.36 -14.78
C ASN A 20 -10.52 -6.75 -15.12
N THR A 21 -9.42 -6.87 -15.87
CA THR A 21 -8.84 -8.18 -16.13
C THR A 21 -8.09 -8.64 -14.89
N PRO A 22 -8.39 -9.84 -14.35
CA PRO A 22 -7.59 -10.48 -13.32
C PRO A 22 -6.11 -10.53 -13.65
N ARG A 23 -5.28 -9.86 -12.84
CA ARG A 23 -3.82 -9.98 -12.94
C ARG A 23 -3.40 -11.43 -12.65
N PRO A 24 -2.63 -12.08 -13.54
CA PRO A 24 -2.06 -13.39 -13.25
C PRO A 24 -1.15 -13.35 -12.03
N ALA A 25 -1.19 -14.40 -11.20
CA ALA A 25 -0.24 -14.57 -10.11
C ALA A 25 1.22 -14.51 -10.63
N ASN A 26 2.14 -13.98 -9.83
CA ASN A 26 3.56 -13.87 -10.14
C ASN A 26 3.90 -13.02 -11.39
N ARG A 27 3.05 -12.08 -11.79
CA ARG A 27 3.37 -11.08 -12.83
C ARG A 27 3.27 -9.67 -12.29
N THR A 28 4.18 -8.80 -12.72
CA THR A 28 4.17 -7.37 -12.38
C THR A 28 3.41 -6.58 -13.45
N PRO A 29 2.40 -5.77 -13.10
CA PRO A 29 1.67 -4.96 -14.07
C PRO A 29 2.63 -3.91 -14.67
N LEU A 30 2.86 -3.95 -15.99
CA LEU A 30 3.81 -3.04 -16.63
C LEU A 30 3.29 -1.61 -16.66
N LEU A 31 1.98 -1.41 -16.90
CA LEU A 31 1.42 -0.07 -17.09
C LEU A 31 1.60 0.85 -15.85
N PRO A 32 1.25 0.43 -14.61
CA PRO A 32 1.50 1.23 -13.42
C PRO A 32 2.99 1.51 -13.19
N VAL A 33 3.86 0.53 -13.46
CA VAL A 33 5.31 0.70 -13.35
C VAL A 33 5.78 1.77 -14.33
N VAL A 34 5.35 1.69 -15.59
CA VAL A 34 5.69 2.69 -16.61
C VAL A 34 5.21 4.07 -16.19
N PHE A 35 4.00 4.21 -15.66
CA PHE A 35 3.50 5.49 -15.17
C PHE A 35 4.31 6.02 -13.98
N HIS A 36 4.70 5.15 -13.06
CA HIS A 36 5.54 5.50 -11.92
C HIS A 36 6.92 6.00 -12.38
N GLU A 37 7.60 5.25 -13.24
CA GLU A 37 8.94 5.60 -13.73
C GLU A 37 8.93 6.83 -14.65
N ILE A 38 7.89 6.98 -15.48
CA ILE A 38 7.67 8.24 -16.23
C ILE A 38 7.44 9.39 -15.25
N GLY A 39 6.71 9.16 -14.15
CA GLY A 39 6.52 10.15 -13.10
C GLY A 39 7.84 10.73 -12.58
N HIS A 40 8.80 9.86 -12.26
CA HIS A 40 10.16 10.29 -11.91
C HIS A 40 10.84 11.06 -13.05
N GLY A 41 10.76 10.56 -14.29
CA GLY A 41 11.31 11.22 -15.47
C GLY A 41 10.74 12.63 -15.75
N LEU A 42 9.51 12.89 -15.31
CA LEU A 42 8.82 14.18 -15.42
C LEU A 42 9.05 15.10 -14.21
N GLY A 43 9.89 14.69 -13.24
CA GLY A 43 10.29 15.55 -12.12
C GLY A 43 9.60 15.25 -10.80
N PHE A 44 8.97 14.08 -10.64
CA PHE A 44 8.57 13.58 -9.32
C PHE A 44 9.82 13.07 -8.57
N THR A 45 10.70 13.98 -8.17
CA THR A 45 11.96 13.68 -7.49
C THR A 45 12.47 14.90 -6.75
N SER A 46 13.09 14.69 -5.59
CA SER A 46 13.52 15.78 -4.72
C SER A 46 14.77 16.51 -5.22
N LEU A 47 15.70 15.78 -5.85
CA LEU A 47 17.05 16.26 -6.21
C LEU A 47 17.87 16.78 -5.00
N TYR A 48 17.61 16.23 -3.82
CA TYR A 48 18.45 16.40 -2.62
C TYR A 48 19.13 15.07 -2.27
N ASP A 49 20.33 15.13 -1.72
CA ASP A 49 21.08 13.95 -1.30
C ASP A 49 20.47 13.35 -0.02
N ASN A 50 20.08 12.08 -0.11
CA ASN A 50 19.51 11.32 1.00
C ASN A 50 20.55 10.92 2.07
N ALA A 51 21.83 11.22 1.90
CA ALA A 51 22.90 11.01 2.88
C ALA A 51 23.08 12.20 3.82
N ASP A 52 23.04 13.43 3.32
CA ASP A 52 23.38 14.62 4.10
C ASP A 52 22.49 15.86 3.86
N GLY A 53 21.47 15.74 3.01
CA GLY A 53 20.53 16.83 2.73
C GLY A 53 21.06 17.90 1.76
N THR A 54 22.21 17.68 1.14
CA THR A 54 22.78 18.61 0.15
C THR A 54 21.95 18.69 -1.14
N GLN A 55 21.99 19.83 -1.83
CA GLN A 55 21.36 19.99 -3.14
C GLN A 55 22.22 19.31 -4.21
N LEU A 56 21.60 18.59 -5.14
CA LEU A 56 22.28 17.91 -6.25
C LEU A 56 22.33 18.75 -7.54
N THR A 57 21.81 19.98 -7.50
CA THR A 57 21.74 20.92 -8.62
C THR A 57 22.30 22.29 -8.23
N ASP A 58 22.73 23.07 -9.23
CA ASP A 58 23.27 24.43 -9.02
C ASP A 58 22.19 25.41 -8.55
N ASP A 59 20.98 25.29 -9.10
CA ASP A 59 19.79 26.04 -8.67
C ASP A 59 18.99 25.25 -7.62
N THR A 60 18.22 25.94 -6.78
CA THR A 60 17.35 25.29 -5.79
C THR A 60 16.31 24.39 -6.47
N PRO A 61 16.26 23.08 -6.17
CA PRO A 61 15.26 22.18 -6.71
C PRO A 61 13.84 22.67 -6.44
N ILE A 62 12.97 22.63 -7.45
CA ILE A 62 11.55 23.05 -7.33
C ILE A 62 10.83 22.33 -6.18
N TRP A 63 11.22 21.07 -5.91
CA TRP A 63 10.70 20.27 -4.81
C TRP A 63 10.85 20.96 -3.45
N GLY A 64 11.96 21.67 -3.23
CA GLY A 64 12.24 22.38 -1.97
C GLY A 64 11.32 23.57 -1.70
N TYR A 65 10.61 24.08 -2.71
CA TYR A 65 9.58 25.11 -2.55
C TYR A 65 8.28 24.55 -1.97
N TYR A 66 8.10 23.24 -2.00
CA TYR A 66 6.88 22.56 -1.57
C TYR A 66 7.11 21.56 -0.45
N LEU A 67 8.35 21.08 -0.23
CA LEU A 67 8.68 20.38 1.00
C LEU A 67 8.66 21.33 2.18
N TYR A 68 7.77 21.05 3.13
CA TYR A 68 7.60 21.81 4.35
C TYR A 68 7.69 20.88 5.55
N ASP A 69 8.54 21.24 6.50
CA ASP A 69 8.69 20.53 7.76
C ASP A 69 7.90 21.27 8.84
N GLU A 70 6.91 20.59 9.39
CA GLU A 70 5.96 21.21 10.31
C GLU A 70 6.53 21.46 11.71
N GLU A 71 7.59 20.76 12.12
CA GLU A 71 8.19 20.97 13.43
C GLU A 71 9.11 22.20 13.43
N THR A 72 9.90 22.35 12.36
CA THR A 72 10.80 23.50 12.20
C THR A 72 10.10 24.72 11.59
N HIS A 73 8.91 24.53 11.03
CA HIS A 73 8.12 25.51 10.29
C HIS A 73 8.84 26.14 9.09
N LYS A 74 9.67 25.36 8.40
CA LYS A 74 10.46 25.82 7.26
C LYS A 74 10.16 25.04 5.99
N TYR A 75 10.20 25.74 4.87
CA TYR A 75 10.37 25.10 3.57
C TYR A 75 11.82 24.65 3.40
N TRP A 76 12.03 23.54 2.70
CA TRP A 76 13.38 23.03 2.45
C TRP A 76 14.27 24.01 1.68
N LYS A 77 13.70 24.87 0.82
CA LYS A 77 14.45 25.94 0.15
C LYS A 77 15.09 26.95 1.11
N ASP A 78 14.54 27.09 2.32
CA ASP A 78 14.99 28.02 3.36
C ASP A 78 15.80 27.32 4.46
N MET A 79 16.06 26.02 4.31
CA MET A 79 16.85 25.21 5.23
C MET A 79 18.32 25.16 4.84
N THR A 80 19.18 24.87 5.82
CA THR A 80 20.55 24.38 5.60
C THR A 80 20.56 22.89 5.26
N ASP A 81 21.68 22.38 4.74
CA ASP A 81 21.84 20.93 4.47
C ASP A 81 21.61 20.09 5.73
N ALA A 82 22.16 20.54 6.87
CA ALA A 82 22.00 19.87 8.15
C ALA A 82 20.54 19.83 8.64
N GLU A 83 19.75 20.87 8.38
CA GLU A 83 18.32 20.88 8.71
C GLU A 83 17.53 19.91 7.80
N ARG A 84 17.83 19.89 6.49
CA ARG A 84 17.25 18.91 5.56
C ARG A 84 17.62 17.48 5.93
N ASN A 85 18.85 17.27 6.40
CA ASN A 85 19.35 15.97 6.85
C ASN A 85 18.55 15.40 8.02
N VAL A 86 18.01 16.26 8.89
CA VAL A 86 17.10 15.85 9.97
C VAL A 86 15.68 15.67 9.43
N SER A 87 15.21 16.64 8.64
CA SER A 87 13.84 16.65 8.11
C SER A 87 13.50 15.45 7.21
N LYS A 88 14.47 14.90 6.46
CA LYS A 88 14.25 13.78 5.52
C LYS A 88 13.78 12.47 6.16
N ILE A 89 13.94 12.34 7.48
CA ILE A 89 13.48 11.20 8.28
C ILE A 89 12.39 11.61 9.29
N ASN A 90 11.79 12.79 9.10
CA ASN A 90 10.85 13.38 10.04
C ASN A 90 9.39 13.06 9.69
N ASP A 91 9.06 11.79 9.54
CA ASP A 91 7.67 11.36 9.40
C ASP A 91 6.95 11.40 10.76
N PRO A 92 5.71 11.92 10.88
CA PRO A 92 4.79 12.36 9.82
C PRO A 92 4.85 13.86 9.48
N HIS A 93 5.91 14.56 9.89
CA HIS A 93 5.99 16.03 9.87
C HIS A 93 6.58 16.64 8.59
N LEU A 94 7.14 15.84 7.68
CA LEU A 94 7.51 16.29 6.34
C LEU A 94 6.33 16.17 5.37
N VAL A 95 5.80 17.31 4.93
CA VAL A 95 4.59 17.39 4.09
C VAL A 95 4.83 18.12 2.77
N TRP A 96 3.95 17.88 1.81
CA TRP A 96 3.87 18.61 0.55
C TRP A 96 2.93 19.79 0.72
N ALA A 97 3.46 21.01 0.70
CA ALA A 97 2.73 22.26 0.84
C ALA A 97 2.24 22.84 -0.51
N GLY A 98 1.98 21.97 -1.50
CA GLY A 98 1.40 22.36 -2.78
C GLY A 98 -0.11 22.60 -2.70
N THR A 99 -0.56 23.78 -3.14
CA THR A 99 -1.98 24.18 -3.01
C THR A 99 -2.90 23.29 -3.84
N ARG A 100 -2.49 22.88 -5.05
CA ARG A 100 -3.35 22.09 -5.94
C ARG A 100 -3.47 20.66 -5.44
N THR A 101 -2.36 20.06 -5.04
CA THR A 101 -2.33 18.70 -4.48
C THR A 101 -3.22 18.60 -3.26
N ASN A 102 -3.05 19.50 -2.28
CA ASN A 102 -3.83 19.45 -1.03
C ASN A 102 -5.30 19.79 -1.23
N LYS A 103 -5.65 20.68 -2.17
CA LYS A 103 -7.05 20.95 -2.51
C LYS A 103 -7.74 19.74 -3.14
N GLN A 104 -7.00 18.89 -3.84
CA GLN A 104 -7.53 17.71 -4.51
C GLN A 104 -7.44 16.44 -3.67
N SER A 105 -6.66 16.41 -2.59
CA SER A 105 -6.49 15.23 -1.72
C SER A 105 -7.80 14.58 -1.27
N PRO A 106 -8.90 15.31 -0.93
CA PRO A 106 -10.16 14.66 -0.53
C PRO A 106 -10.88 13.92 -1.66
N LYS A 107 -10.47 14.10 -2.93
CA LYS A 107 -11.02 13.35 -4.06
C LYS A 107 -10.39 11.97 -4.23
N PHE A 108 -9.18 11.79 -3.71
CA PHE A 108 -8.36 10.60 -3.94
C PHE A 108 -8.14 9.81 -2.66
N LEU A 109 -8.11 10.48 -1.51
CA LEU A 109 -7.88 9.87 -0.21
C LEU A 109 -9.19 9.76 0.57
N GLY A 110 -9.28 8.69 1.34
CA GLY A 110 -10.34 8.45 2.31
C GLY A 110 -9.79 8.36 3.73
N PRO A 111 -10.64 7.97 4.70
CA PRO A 111 -10.19 7.69 6.06
C PRO A 111 -9.27 6.45 6.08
N PRO A 112 -8.29 6.38 6.98
CA PRO A 112 -7.33 5.28 7.05
C PRO A 112 -8.02 3.95 7.29
N ALA A 113 -7.49 2.90 6.65
CA ALA A 113 -7.86 1.53 6.95
C ALA A 113 -7.44 1.18 8.38
N LYS A 114 -8.31 0.50 9.11
CA LYS A 114 -8.07 0.06 10.48
C LYS A 114 -8.64 -1.33 10.70
N LEU A 115 -8.01 -2.05 11.62
CA LEU A 115 -8.69 -3.11 12.33
C LEU A 115 -9.42 -2.49 13.52
N ILE A 116 -10.75 -2.55 13.52
CA ILE A 116 -11.58 -2.02 14.60
C ILE A 116 -12.01 -3.21 15.45
N VAL A 117 -11.52 -3.31 16.68
CA VAL A 117 -11.99 -4.34 17.61
C VAL A 117 -13.21 -3.81 18.35
N ASN A 118 -14.35 -4.46 18.15
CA ASN A 118 -15.63 -4.08 18.73
C ASN A 118 -15.83 -4.66 20.14
N SER A 119 -15.28 -5.84 20.40
CA SER A 119 -15.33 -6.52 21.69
C SER A 119 -14.18 -7.54 21.82
N PRO A 120 -13.77 -7.92 23.05
CA PRO A 120 -14.28 -7.45 24.34
C PRO A 120 -13.77 -6.03 24.69
N ALA A 121 -14.44 -5.35 25.62
CA ALA A 121 -14.14 -3.95 25.98
C ALA A 121 -12.67 -3.71 26.42
N GLY A 122 -11.99 -4.73 26.97
CA GLY A 122 -10.59 -4.63 27.39
C GLY A 122 -9.59 -4.47 26.24
N ILE A 123 -9.97 -4.82 25.01
CA ILE A 123 -9.15 -4.65 23.80
C ILE A 123 -9.94 -3.97 22.67
N ALA A 124 -11.07 -3.33 22.98
CA ALA A 124 -11.84 -2.61 21.99
C ALA A 124 -11.11 -1.32 21.60
N GLY A 125 -11.07 -1.02 20.29
CA GLY A 125 -10.37 0.14 19.78
C GLY A 125 -10.00 0.04 18.30
N ASN A 126 -9.43 1.12 17.78
CA ASN A 126 -8.93 1.20 16.41
C ASN A 126 -7.43 0.90 16.42
N TYR A 127 -7.03 -0.11 15.64
CA TYR A 127 -5.64 -0.54 15.51
C TYR A 127 -5.13 -0.25 14.10
N ASP A 128 -3.90 0.25 14.00
CA ASP A 128 -3.21 0.41 12.73
C ASP A 128 -3.14 -0.91 11.98
N ALA A 129 -3.42 -0.85 10.68
CA ALA A 129 -3.48 -2.00 9.82
C ALA A 129 -3.02 -1.66 8.41
N GLN A 130 -2.25 -2.56 7.80
CA GLN A 130 -1.84 -2.47 6.41
C GLN A 130 -2.88 -3.18 5.54
N THR A 131 -3.36 -2.52 4.49
CA THR A 131 -4.24 -3.18 3.51
C THR A 131 -3.45 -4.11 2.59
N ALA A 132 -4.08 -5.22 2.21
CA ALA A 132 -3.55 -6.08 1.17
C ALA A 132 -3.68 -5.44 -0.22
N GLU A 133 -2.71 -5.74 -1.09
CA GLU A 133 -2.74 -5.39 -2.52
C GLU A 133 -3.70 -6.26 -3.34
N PHE A 134 -4.33 -7.24 -2.69
CA PHE A 134 -5.25 -8.21 -3.27
C PHE A 134 -6.54 -8.26 -2.43
N GLY A 135 -7.57 -8.93 -2.94
CA GLY A 135 -8.85 -9.03 -2.25
C GLY A 135 -9.68 -7.76 -2.34
N ALA A 136 -10.79 -7.72 -1.61
CA ALA A 136 -11.68 -6.57 -1.64
C ALA A 136 -11.14 -5.41 -0.79
N ASN A 137 -11.35 -4.18 -1.25
CA ASN A 137 -10.95 -2.98 -0.54
C ASN A 137 -11.89 -2.74 0.68
N VAL A 138 -11.32 -2.60 1.88
CA VAL A 138 -12.06 -2.41 3.13
C VAL A 138 -12.94 -1.15 3.18
N ALA A 139 -12.65 -0.14 2.36
CA ALA A 139 -13.47 1.06 2.26
C ALA A 139 -14.81 0.81 1.53
N THR A 140 -14.83 -0.11 0.57
CA THR A 140 -16.03 -0.42 -0.22
C THR A 140 -16.69 -1.73 0.20
N HIS A 141 -15.93 -2.64 0.80
CA HIS A 141 -16.36 -3.95 1.25
C HIS A 141 -15.84 -4.24 2.67
N PRO A 142 -16.27 -3.48 3.68
CA PRO A 142 -15.89 -3.76 5.06
C PRO A 142 -16.48 -5.11 5.50
N ALA A 143 -15.75 -5.83 6.36
CA ALA A 143 -16.19 -7.10 6.94
C ALA A 143 -16.26 -6.99 8.46
N THR A 144 -17.37 -7.39 9.06
CA THR A 144 -17.55 -7.43 10.52
C THR A 144 -17.94 -8.83 10.95
N GLY A 145 -17.26 -9.37 11.96
CA GLY A 145 -17.53 -10.71 12.45
C GLY A 145 -16.68 -11.07 13.67
N ASP A 146 -16.95 -12.24 14.22
CA ASP A 146 -16.09 -12.77 15.28
C ASP A 146 -14.77 -13.26 14.66
N VAL A 147 -13.69 -13.13 15.43
CA VAL A 147 -12.36 -13.53 15.02
C VAL A 147 -12.11 -14.97 15.46
N VAL A 148 -11.61 -15.79 14.54
CA VAL A 148 -11.26 -17.19 14.79
C VAL A 148 -9.81 -17.41 14.39
N TYR A 149 -9.02 -17.96 15.31
CA TYR A 149 -7.64 -18.36 15.01
C TYR A 149 -7.67 -19.61 14.15
N VAL A 150 -7.05 -19.53 12.98
CA VAL A 150 -7.01 -20.64 12.02
C VAL A 150 -6.22 -21.80 12.60
N ASP A 151 -6.69 -23.01 12.35
CA ASP A 151 -5.96 -24.26 12.54
C ASP A 151 -5.97 -25.02 11.21
N ASP A 152 -4.87 -24.98 10.46
CA ASP A 152 -4.69 -25.73 9.21
C ASP A 152 -4.36 -27.22 9.46
N GLY A 153 -4.11 -27.61 10.71
CA GLY A 153 -3.82 -28.98 11.12
C GLY A 153 -2.41 -29.48 10.79
N VAL A 154 -1.51 -28.62 10.30
CA VAL A 154 -0.20 -29.02 9.81
C VAL A 154 0.93 -28.38 10.62
N VAL A 155 1.89 -29.22 11.05
CA VAL A 155 3.14 -28.75 11.69
C VAL A 155 4.32 -29.24 10.90
N GLY A 156 5.19 -28.33 10.52
CA GLY A 156 6.49 -28.65 9.94
C GLY A 156 6.45 -29.31 8.56
N ALA A 157 5.35 -29.16 7.82
CA ALA A 157 5.34 -29.51 6.41
C ALA A 157 6.23 -28.55 5.61
N VAL A 158 6.91 -29.13 4.63
CA VAL A 158 7.66 -28.39 3.60
C VAL A 158 7.13 -28.91 2.27
N ASP A 159 6.60 -28.02 1.45
CA ASP A 159 6.18 -28.34 0.09
C ASP A 159 6.69 -27.28 -0.90
N ALA A 160 6.25 -27.36 -2.15
CA ALA A 160 6.69 -26.43 -3.20
C ALA A 160 6.27 -24.97 -2.94
N ASP A 161 5.16 -24.77 -2.22
CA ASP A 161 4.58 -23.47 -1.87
C ASP A 161 5.03 -23.01 -0.47
N HIS A 162 5.57 -23.93 0.34
CA HIS A 162 6.00 -23.77 1.74
C HIS A 162 7.45 -24.25 1.94
N PRO A 163 8.47 -23.48 1.56
CA PRO A 163 9.87 -23.94 1.62
C PRO A 163 10.44 -24.01 3.04
N THR A 164 9.67 -23.68 4.07
CA THR A 164 10.09 -23.69 5.48
C THR A 164 8.99 -24.31 6.33
N ALA A 165 9.38 -25.17 7.28
CA ALA A 165 8.50 -25.87 8.22
C ALA A 165 7.57 -24.91 8.97
N GLY A 166 6.28 -24.95 8.66
CA GLY A 166 5.22 -24.09 9.20
C GLY A 166 4.68 -24.48 10.58
N THR A 167 3.65 -23.76 11.01
CA THR A 167 2.87 -23.97 12.24
C THR A 167 1.39 -24.10 11.91
N VAL A 168 0.60 -24.75 12.77
CA VAL A 168 -0.83 -24.95 12.52
C VAL A 168 -1.66 -23.67 12.31
N ASN A 169 -1.12 -22.49 12.63
CA ASN A 169 -1.86 -21.23 12.58
C ASN A 169 -1.39 -20.28 11.47
N ASP A 170 -0.48 -20.71 10.61
CA ASP A 170 0.00 -19.87 9.53
C ASP A 170 -0.98 -19.88 8.32
N GLY A 171 -1.90 -20.84 8.24
CA GLY A 171 -2.95 -20.89 7.22
C GLY A 171 -2.41 -21.24 5.83
N CYS A 172 -1.26 -21.90 5.80
CA CYS A 172 -0.55 -22.28 4.59
C CYS A 172 -1.17 -23.50 3.91
N GLU A 173 -1.68 -24.44 4.69
CA GLU A 173 -2.30 -25.65 4.20
C GLU A 173 -3.83 -25.57 4.21
N THR A 174 -4.46 -26.37 3.34
CA THR A 174 -5.91 -26.46 3.20
C THR A 174 -6.31 -27.90 2.90
N PRO A 175 -7.47 -28.39 3.38
CA PRO A 175 -8.50 -27.69 4.16
C PRO A 175 -8.09 -27.45 5.62
N PHE A 176 -8.56 -26.34 6.20
CA PHE A 176 -8.36 -26.07 7.63
C PHE A 176 -9.03 -27.13 8.50
N ALA A 177 -8.32 -27.62 9.52
CA ALA A 177 -8.83 -28.54 10.53
C ALA A 177 -10.05 -27.97 11.27
N ASN A 178 -10.07 -26.65 11.46
CA ASN A 178 -11.20 -25.92 12.07
C ASN A 178 -12.06 -25.12 11.08
N ALA A 179 -12.12 -25.52 9.81
CA ALA A 179 -12.87 -24.79 8.76
C ALA A 179 -14.32 -24.45 9.15
N ALA A 180 -15.02 -25.35 9.85
CA ALA A 180 -16.39 -25.11 10.32
C ALA A 180 -16.51 -23.95 11.33
N ALA A 181 -15.46 -23.68 12.12
CA ALA A 181 -15.42 -22.54 13.02
C ALA A 181 -15.09 -21.24 12.27
N VAL A 182 -14.29 -21.31 11.21
CA VAL A 182 -13.88 -20.16 10.39
C VAL A 182 -14.99 -19.68 9.45
N ALA A 183 -15.86 -20.57 9.00
CA ALA A 183 -16.94 -20.23 8.07
C ALA A 183 -17.84 -19.09 8.59
N GLY A 184 -17.97 -18.02 7.80
CA GLY A 184 -18.75 -16.82 8.14
C GLY A 184 -18.06 -15.87 9.13
N LYS A 185 -16.80 -16.13 9.50
CA LYS A 185 -16.03 -15.37 10.51
C LYS A 185 -14.79 -14.73 9.90
N ILE A 186 -14.09 -13.91 10.69
CA ILE A 186 -12.81 -13.32 10.31
C ILE A 186 -11.69 -14.28 10.74
N ALA A 187 -10.89 -14.73 9.78
CA ALA A 187 -9.76 -15.61 10.04
C ALA A 187 -8.56 -14.80 10.56
N LEU A 188 -8.00 -15.19 11.71
CA LEU A 188 -6.71 -14.71 12.19
C LEU A 188 -5.64 -15.75 11.83
N VAL A 189 -4.60 -15.32 11.12
CA VAL A 189 -3.47 -16.16 10.70
C VAL A 189 -2.14 -15.51 11.05
N ASP A 190 -1.10 -16.32 11.22
CA ASP A 190 0.25 -15.85 11.49
C ASP A 190 1.05 -15.58 10.21
N ARG A 191 1.82 -14.49 10.24
CA ARG A 191 2.80 -14.20 9.20
C ARG A 191 3.95 -15.19 9.24
N GLY A 192 4.29 -15.73 8.06
CA GLY A 192 5.43 -16.61 7.85
C GLY A 192 5.08 -17.72 6.86
N TYR A 193 6.10 -18.47 6.44
CA TYR A 193 6.01 -19.78 5.76
C TYR A 193 5.42 -19.79 4.33
N CYS A 194 4.34 -19.05 4.06
CA CYS A 194 3.75 -18.84 2.74
C CYS A 194 3.42 -17.38 2.44
N ASN A 195 3.10 -17.14 1.16
CA ASN A 195 2.60 -15.87 0.65
C ASN A 195 1.25 -15.48 1.27
N PHE A 196 1.05 -14.17 1.46
CA PHE A 196 -0.19 -13.62 2.01
C PHE A 196 -1.43 -13.95 1.18
N THR A 197 -1.29 -14.00 -0.15
CA THR A 197 -2.37 -14.42 -1.05
C THR A 197 -2.83 -15.84 -0.76
N LEU A 198 -1.90 -16.77 -0.52
CA LEU A 198 -2.24 -18.16 -0.23
C LEU A 198 -3.00 -18.27 1.10
N LYS A 199 -2.53 -17.59 2.15
CA LYS A 199 -3.21 -17.51 3.45
C LYS A 199 -4.66 -17.03 3.30
N ALA A 200 -4.83 -15.92 2.56
CA ALA A 200 -6.15 -15.35 2.34
C ALA A 200 -7.04 -16.23 1.47
N LYS A 201 -6.47 -16.88 0.46
CA LYS A 201 -7.19 -17.83 -0.41
C LYS A 201 -7.68 -19.04 0.38
N ASN A 202 -6.83 -19.62 1.23
CA ASN A 202 -7.19 -20.76 2.06
C ASN A 202 -8.28 -20.41 3.07
N ALA A 203 -8.17 -19.25 3.73
CA ALA A 203 -9.23 -18.75 4.61
C ALA A 203 -10.56 -18.53 3.87
N GLN A 204 -10.51 -17.97 2.65
CA GLN A 204 -11.70 -17.82 1.82
C GLN A 204 -12.32 -19.18 1.43
N LEU A 205 -11.49 -20.18 1.09
CA LEU A 205 -11.96 -21.54 0.80
C LEU A 205 -12.59 -22.21 2.03
N ALA A 206 -12.12 -21.89 3.24
CA ALA A 206 -12.75 -22.28 4.50
C ALA A 206 -14.01 -21.47 4.85
N GLY A 207 -14.40 -20.51 4.01
CA GLY A 207 -15.62 -19.70 4.16
C GLY A 207 -15.46 -18.46 5.03
N ALA A 208 -14.23 -18.02 5.32
CA ALA A 208 -14.00 -16.75 6.02
C ALA A 208 -14.57 -15.56 5.21
N ILE A 209 -14.97 -14.50 5.91
CA ILE A 209 -15.45 -13.25 5.32
C ILE A 209 -14.41 -12.13 5.32
N GLY A 210 -13.24 -12.38 5.92
CA GLY A 210 -12.11 -11.46 6.00
C GLY A 210 -10.93 -12.11 6.70
N VAL A 211 -9.73 -11.54 6.54
CA VAL A 211 -8.49 -12.10 7.09
C VAL A 211 -7.69 -11.03 7.82
N ILE A 212 -7.23 -11.37 9.02
CA ILE A 212 -6.26 -10.61 9.80
C ILE A 212 -4.95 -11.41 9.78
N VAL A 213 -3.88 -10.81 9.28
CA VAL A 213 -2.53 -11.40 9.35
C VAL A 213 -1.75 -10.74 10.48
N ALA A 214 -1.46 -11.51 11.53
CA ALA A 214 -0.62 -11.06 12.63
C ALA A 214 0.86 -11.07 12.22
N ASN A 215 1.51 -9.91 12.28
CA ASN A 215 2.94 -9.80 11.99
C ASN A 215 3.79 -10.65 12.96
N ASN A 216 4.94 -11.11 12.50
CA ASN A 216 5.93 -11.85 13.29
C ASN A 216 7.17 -11.01 13.66
N ALA A 217 7.27 -9.79 13.14
CA ALA A 217 8.26 -8.79 13.56
C ALA A 217 7.73 -7.95 14.73
N ALA A 218 8.62 -7.60 15.67
CA ALA A 218 8.27 -6.86 16.88
C ALA A 218 7.73 -5.45 16.62
N SER A 219 8.14 -4.82 15.52
CA SER A 219 7.71 -3.49 15.10
C SER A 219 7.23 -3.49 13.65
N GLY A 220 6.44 -2.48 13.31
CA GLY A 220 5.89 -2.26 11.98
C GLY A 220 4.72 -3.17 11.61
N LEU A 221 4.07 -2.81 10.51
CA LEU A 221 3.02 -3.58 9.87
C LEU A 221 3.62 -4.49 8.78
N PRO A 222 2.99 -5.64 8.47
CA PRO A 222 3.49 -6.50 7.40
C PRO A 222 3.06 -5.95 6.04
N GLY A 223 4.01 -5.80 5.10
CA GLY A 223 3.69 -5.41 3.72
C GLY A 223 2.90 -6.52 3.01
N MET A 224 1.58 -6.36 2.91
CA MET A 224 0.62 -7.35 2.42
C MET A 224 0.55 -7.43 0.89
N GLY A 225 1.70 -7.65 0.23
CA GLY A 225 1.81 -7.72 -1.22
C GLY A 225 1.37 -9.06 -1.83
N GLY A 226 1.21 -9.08 -3.16
CA GLY A 226 0.91 -10.29 -3.94
C GLY A 226 -0.26 -10.10 -4.92
N SER A 227 -0.51 -11.10 -5.77
CA SER A 227 -1.62 -11.11 -6.74
C SER A 227 -2.38 -12.43 -6.74
N ASP A 228 -3.68 -12.37 -6.46
CA ASP A 228 -4.63 -13.42 -6.78
C ASP A 228 -6.03 -12.81 -6.86
N ALA A 229 -6.53 -12.64 -8.08
CA ALA A 229 -7.83 -12.04 -8.35
C ALA A 229 -9.02 -12.93 -7.93
N SER A 230 -8.76 -14.19 -7.59
CA SER A 230 -9.79 -15.09 -7.09
C SER A 230 -10.08 -14.89 -5.60
N ILE A 231 -9.28 -14.04 -4.92
CA ILE A 231 -9.53 -13.58 -3.55
C ILE A 231 -10.49 -12.39 -3.63
N THR A 232 -11.62 -12.49 -2.94
CA THR A 232 -12.70 -11.50 -2.93
C THR A 232 -13.05 -11.01 -1.53
N ILE A 233 -12.40 -11.56 -0.49
CA ILE A 233 -12.54 -11.08 0.89
C ILE A 233 -11.47 -10.03 1.23
N PRO A 234 -11.78 -9.05 2.11
CA PRO A 234 -10.79 -8.09 2.57
C PRO A 234 -9.74 -8.74 3.47
N SER A 235 -8.50 -8.26 3.38
CA SER A 235 -7.38 -8.72 4.20
C SER A 235 -6.60 -7.53 4.78
N LEU A 236 -6.32 -7.59 6.08
CA LEU A 236 -5.53 -6.60 6.81
C LEU A 236 -4.34 -7.26 7.53
N GLY A 237 -3.17 -6.64 7.45
CA GLY A 237 -2.01 -6.97 8.24
C GLY A 237 -1.92 -6.10 9.50
N VAL A 238 -1.66 -6.68 10.66
CA VAL A 238 -1.55 -5.94 11.94
C VAL A 238 -0.21 -6.19 12.63
N ALA A 239 0.19 -5.28 13.51
CA ALA A 239 1.40 -5.42 14.32
C ALA A 239 1.36 -6.71 15.19
N GLN A 240 2.54 -7.23 15.52
CA GLN A 240 2.65 -8.45 16.34
C GLN A 240 1.97 -8.30 17.71
N ALA A 241 2.07 -7.13 18.32
CA ALA A 241 1.44 -6.83 19.62
C ALA A 241 -0.10 -6.89 19.52
N THR A 242 -0.68 -6.32 18.45
CA THR A 242 -2.12 -6.39 18.17
C THR A 242 -2.58 -7.83 17.97
N GLY A 243 -1.86 -8.60 17.14
CA GLY A 243 -2.15 -10.02 16.93
C GLY A 243 -2.10 -10.82 18.24
N THR A 244 -1.07 -10.60 19.06
CA THR A 244 -0.93 -11.23 20.38
C THR A 244 -2.08 -10.89 21.32
N SER A 245 -2.50 -9.61 21.34
CA SER A 245 -3.61 -9.15 22.16
C SER A 245 -4.93 -9.83 21.77
N ILE A 246 -5.21 -9.94 20.46
CA ILE A 246 -6.39 -10.63 19.95
C ILE A 246 -6.35 -12.10 20.35
N LYS A 247 -5.24 -12.81 20.10
CA LYS A 247 -5.09 -14.25 20.45
C LYS A 247 -5.36 -14.52 21.93
N ALA A 248 -4.90 -13.63 22.82
CA ALA A 248 -5.12 -13.75 24.25
C ALA A 248 -6.60 -13.60 24.68
N ASN A 249 -7.46 -13.06 23.82
CA ASN A 249 -8.86 -12.76 24.10
C ASN A 249 -9.86 -13.60 23.27
N LEU A 250 -9.40 -14.62 22.54
CA LEU A 250 -10.28 -15.47 21.72
C LEU A 250 -11.16 -16.44 22.54
N ALA A 251 -10.82 -16.66 23.82
CA ALA A 251 -11.68 -17.39 24.74
C ALA A 251 -12.98 -16.60 25.01
N SER A 252 -14.06 -17.30 25.35
CA SER A 252 -15.39 -16.70 25.61
C SER A 252 -15.30 -15.44 26.47
N PRO A 253 -15.88 -14.29 26.04
CA PRO A 253 -16.88 -14.15 24.96
C PRO A 253 -16.32 -14.11 23.53
N GLY A 254 -15.00 -14.17 23.35
CA GLY A 254 -14.33 -14.05 22.06
C GLY A 254 -14.13 -12.60 21.62
N VAL A 255 -13.53 -12.43 20.45
CA VAL A 255 -13.25 -11.12 19.85
C VAL A 255 -14.18 -10.88 18.67
N ASN A 256 -14.86 -9.75 18.64
CA ASN A 256 -15.56 -9.26 17.45
C ASN A 256 -14.79 -8.09 16.86
N ALA A 257 -14.60 -8.08 15.54
CA ALA A 257 -13.85 -7.05 14.86
C ALA A 257 -14.47 -6.65 13.51
N THR A 258 -14.08 -5.48 13.04
CA THR A 258 -14.39 -4.93 11.73
C THR A 258 -13.10 -4.62 10.99
N LEU A 259 -12.94 -5.18 9.79
CA LEU A 259 -11.96 -4.74 8.80
C LEU A 259 -12.61 -3.61 8.02
N GLY A 260 -12.17 -2.37 8.25
CA GLY A 260 -12.85 -1.19 7.72
C GLY A 260 -11.97 0.05 7.73
N THR A 261 -12.61 1.21 7.79
CA THR A 261 -11.96 2.52 7.85
C THR A 261 -12.40 3.30 9.09
N GLU A 262 -11.53 4.16 9.59
CA GLU A 262 -11.82 5.01 10.76
C GLU A 262 -12.65 6.23 10.36
N ILE A 263 -13.98 6.14 10.48
CA ILE A 263 -14.88 7.23 10.12
C ILE A 263 -14.61 8.45 11.02
N GLY A 264 -14.37 9.60 10.40
CA GLY A 264 -14.12 10.87 11.08
C GLY A 264 -12.64 11.14 11.38
N ALA A 265 -11.74 10.20 11.11
CA ALA A 265 -10.30 10.47 11.11
C ALA A 265 -9.90 11.41 9.95
N PRO A 266 -8.78 12.13 10.08
CA PRO A 266 -8.15 12.81 8.96
C PRO A 266 -7.92 11.87 7.77
N LEU A 267 -7.78 12.45 6.58
CA LEU A 267 -7.47 11.67 5.38
C LEU A 267 -6.16 10.91 5.59
N ALA A 268 -6.15 9.64 5.17
CA ALA A 268 -4.99 8.78 5.28
C ALA A 268 -3.79 9.37 4.56
N GLY A 269 -2.61 9.26 5.17
CA GLY A 269 -1.38 9.85 4.64
C GLY A 269 -1.32 11.38 4.68
N THR A 270 -2.22 12.05 5.40
CA THR A 270 -2.16 13.51 5.60
C THR A 270 -1.76 13.90 7.01
N GLN A 271 -1.12 15.06 7.15
CA GLN A 271 -0.81 15.72 8.41
C GLN A 271 -1.18 17.20 8.26
N SER A 272 -1.93 17.73 9.24
CA SER A 272 -2.46 19.11 9.23
C SER A 272 -3.18 19.52 7.92
N GLY A 273 -3.79 18.57 7.23
CA GLY A 273 -4.48 18.79 5.95
C GLY A 273 -3.58 18.80 4.72
N CYS A 274 -2.28 18.57 4.86
CA CYS A 274 -1.32 18.41 3.76
C CYS A 274 -0.98 16.92 3.55
N ILE A 275 -0.77 16.49 2.30
CA ILE A 275 -0.25 15.14 2.03
C ILE A 275 1.19 15.01 2.57
N ARG A 276 1.49 13.91 3.25
CA ARG A 276 2.84 13.60 3.75
C ARG A 276 3.72 13.05 2.64
N LEU A 277 5.02 13.36 2.70
CA LEU A 277 6.03 12.66 1.91
C LEU A 277 6.53 11.46 2.70
N ASN A 278 7.05 10.47 1.98
CA ASN A 278 7.73 9.32 2.57
C ASN A 278 9.06 9.76 3.22
N ALA A 279 9.06 9.98 4.53
CA ALA A 279 10.23 10.42 5.30
C ALA A 279 10.59 9.44 6.45
N PRO A 280 10.79 8.14 6.16
CA PRO A 280 10.99 7.14 7.21
C PRO A 280 12.34 7.29 7.93
N ASP A 281 12.38 6.88 9.21
CA ASP A 281 13.62 6.62 9.95
C ASP A 281 13.84 5.09 10.09
N PRO A 282 14.91 4.51 9.51
CA PRO A 282 15.96 5.17 8.74
C PRO A 282 15.57 5.46 7.28
N VAL A 283 16.37 6.29 6.62
CA VAL A 283 16.27 6.58 5.19
C VAL A 283 16.17 5.29 4.36
N VAL A 284 15.17 5.24 3.50
CA VAL A 284 15.06 4.27 2.41
C VAL A 284 15.64 4.89 1.15
N LEU A 285 16.76 4.36 0.67
CA LEU A 285 17.44 4.82 -0.55
C LEU A 285 16.52 4.69 -1.77
N GLY A 286 16.55 5.71 -2.64
CA GLY A 286 15.67 5.79 -3.82
C GLY A 286 14.24 6.24 -3.51
N SER A 287 13.76 6.06 -2.27
CA SER A 287 12.35 6.31 -1.94
C SER A 287 12.12 7.55 -1.07
N SER A 288 13.00 7.81 -0.11
CA SER A 288 12.77 8.88 0.88
C SER A 288 12.67 10.24 0.19
N VAL A 289 11.72 11.06 0.65
CA VAL A 289 11.44 12.45 0.23
C VAL A 289 10.89 12.62 -1.20
N SER A 290 11.13 11.63 -2.07
CA SER A 290 10.71 11.62 -3.48
C SER A 290 9.45 10.79 -3.74
N HIS A 291 8.68 10.43 -2.71
CA HIS A 291 7.43 9.66 -2.80
C HIS A 291 6.39 10.21 -1.83
N PHE A 292 5.11 9.99 -2.13
CA PHE A 292 4.05 10.11 -1.12
C PHE A 292 4.26 9.06 -0.02
N THR A 293 3.77 9.33 1.19
CA THR A 293 3.80 8.33 2.26
C THR A 293 3.04 7.05 1.87
N ALA A 294 3.55 5.89 2.30
CA ALA A 294 2.87 4.60 2.14
C ALA A 294 1.61 4.48 3.03
N ASP A 295 1.37 5.43 3.93
CA ASP A 295 0.16 5.51 4.75
C ASP A 295 -1.04 6.11 4.00
N ALA A 296 -0.87 6.52 2.74
CA ALA A 296 -1.96 7.01 1.92
C ALA A 296 -2.99 5.89 1.68
N PHE A 297 -4.27 6.23 1.76
CA PHE A 297 -5.34 5.28 1.54
C PHE A 297 -6.59 5.93 0.91
N PRO A 298 -7.13 5.39 -0.20
CA PRO A 298 -6.50 4.40 -1.07
C PRO A 298 -5.10 4.81 -1.52
N ASN A 299 -4.30 3.83 -1.93
CA ASN A 299 -2.91 4.05 -2.30
C ASN A 299 -2.76 5.06 -3.45
N LEU A 300 -1.57 5.66 -3.58
CA LEU A 300 -1.17 6.63 -4.61
C LEU A 300 -0.01 6.13 -5.49
N LEU A 301 -0.01 6.46 -6.78
CA LEU A 301 0.88 5.95 -7.83
C LEU A 301 2.36 6.14 -7.47
N MET A 302 2.68 7.28 -6.86
CA MET A 302 4.04 7.65 -6.46
C MET A 302 4.32 7.36 -4.97
N GLU A 303 3.84 6.23 -4.47
CA GLU A 303 4.26 5.63 -3.20
C GLU A 303 5.63 4.95 -3.33
N PRO A 304 6.40 4.75 -2.23
CA PRO A 304 7.76 4.22 -2.27
C PRO A 304 7.87 2.76 -2.74
N ALA A 305 6.75 2.06 -2.84
CA ALA A 305 6.64 0.74 -3.42
C ALA A 305 5.48 0.72 -4.41
N LEU A 306 5.64 -0.04 -5.49
CA LEU A 306 4.60 -0.23 -6.50
C LEU A 306 3.35 -0.81 -5.86
N ASN A 307 2.32 0.01 -5.69
CA ASN A 307 1.00 -0.50 -5.38
C ASN A 307 0.35 -1.02 -6.66
N THR A 308 -0.30 -2.16 -6.53
CA THR A 308 -0.90 -2.85 -7.67
C THR A 308 -2.42 -2.63 -7.73
N THR A 309 -2.92 -1.77 -6.83
CA THR A 309 -4.32 -1.33 -6.74
C THR A 309 -4.63 -0.13 -7.62
N ILE A 310 -3.61 0.58 -8.14
CA ILE A 310 -3.76 1.70 -9.07
C ILE A 310 -3.32 1.23 -10.44
N PHE A 311 -4.30 0.95 -11.28
CA PHE A 311 -4.04 0.28 -12.56
C PHE A 311 -4.01 1.23 -13.75
N ASP A 312 -4.84 2.28 -13.75
CA ASP A 312 -5.06 3.17 -14.89
C ASP A 312 -5.21 4.65 -14.50
N LYS A 313 -4.91 5.01 -13.24
CA LYS A 313 -5.10 6.37 -12.71
C LYS A 313 -3.78 7.02 -12.34
N VAL A 314 -3.76 8.35 -12.44
CA VAL A 314 -2.63 9.22 -12.09
C VAL A 314 -2.86 10.04 -10.81
N ASP A 315 -3.94 9.74 -10.08
CA ASP A 315 -4.28 10.25 -8.74
C ASP A 315 -3.81 11.68 -8.37
N LEU A 316 -3.17 11.84 -7.21
CA LEU A 316 -2.54 13.07 -6.73
C LEU A 316 -1.24 13.41 -7.46
N THR A 317 -0.71 12.49 -8.26
CA THR A 317 0.48 12.74 -9.09
C THR A 317 0.24 13.87 -10.08
N LEU A 318 -0.95 13.94 -10.69
CA LEU A 318 -1.29 15.01 -11.64
C LEU A 318 -1.36 16.42 -11.01
N PRO A 319 -2.10 16.67 -9.91
CA PRO A 319 -2.08 17.98 -9.27
C PRO A 319 -0.71 18.32 -8.66
N LEU A 320 0.12 17.34 -8.28
CA LEU A 320 1.50 17.60 -7.89
C LEU A 320 2.33 18.14 -9.05
N PHE A 321 2.19 17.55 -10.24
CA PHE A 321 2.84 18.07 -11.44
C PHE A 321 2.41 19.52 -11.72
N GLN A 322 1.14 19.85 -11.52
CA GLN A 322 0.67 21.23 -11.66
C GLN A 322 1.27 22.19 -10.63
N ASP A 323 1.55 21.73 -9.40
CA ASP A 323 2.24 22.53 -8.39
C ASP A 323 3.68 22.83 -8.82
N ILE A 324 4.40 21.84 -9.39
CA ILE A 324 5.79 22.05 -9.85
C ILE A 324 5.90 22.68 -11.25
N GLY A 325 4.79 23.18 -11.81
CA GLY A 325 4.78 24.02 -13.02
C GLY A 325 4.36 23.34 -14.31
N TRP A 326 3.94 22.07 -14.29
CA TRP A 326 3.38 21.43 -15.47
C TRP A 326 2.02 21.99 -15.85
N HIS A 327 1.80 22.17 -17.15
CA HIS A 327 0.50 22.48 -17.70
C HIS A 327 -0.17 21.19 -18.18
N THR A 328 -1.25 20.80 -17.52
CA THR A 328 -2.05 19.64 -17.90
C THR A 328 -3.24 20.11 -18.72
N GLY A 329 -3.51 19.47 -19.86
CA GLY A 329 -4.75 19.73 -20.59
C GLY A 329 -5.99 19.39 -19.75
N VAL A 330 -7.13 20.00 -20.04
CA VAL A 330 -8.43 19.37 -19.75
C VAL A 330 -8.44 18.00 -20.42
N GLU A 331 -9.20 17.03 -19.88
CA GLU A 331 -9.38 15.62 -20.32
C GLU A 331 -9.73 15.45 -21.83
N ASN A 332 -8.89 15.96 -22.71
CA ASN A 332 -8.85 15.62 -24.09
C ASN A 332 -8.08 14.32 -24.12
N ILE A 333 -8.84 13.24 -23.95
CA ILE A 333 -8.58 11.96 -24.59
C ILE A 333 -7.87 12.26 -25.93
N LEU A 334 -6.54 12.08 -25.97
CA LEU A 334 -5.77 12.36 -27.18
C LEU A 334 -6.23 11.41 -28.30
N PHE A 335 -6.70 10.19 -27.94
CA PHE A 335 -7.42 9.26 -28.81
C PHE A 335 -8.37 8.38 -27.97
N LEU A 336 -9.64 8.29 -28.36
CA LEU A 336 -10.70 7.59 -27.59
C LEU A 336 -10.51 6.07 -27.51
N ASP A 337 -9.64 5.56 -28.38
CA ASP A 337 -9.25 4.15 -28.52
C ASP A 337 -7.73 3.96 -28.42
N GLY A 338 -6.97 5.00 -28.09
CA GLY A 338 -5.49 4.95 -28.01
C GLY A 338 -4.77 4.89 -29.37
N PHE A 339 -5.48 5.05 -30.50
CA PHE A 339 -4.89 5.05 -31.83
C PHE A 339 -5.18 6.34 -32.59
N ASP A 340 -4.18 6.83 -33.30
CA ASP A 340 -4.40 7.87 -34.31
C ASP A 340 -5.24 7.27 -35.45
N PRO A 341 -6.45 7.75 -35.74
CA PRO A 341 -7.24 7.28 -36.87
C PRO A 341 -6.57 7.58 -38.22
N ASN A 342 -5.50 8.39 -38.25
CA ASN A 342 -4.69 8.71 -39.42
C ASN A 342 -3.18 8.67 -39.10
N PRO A 343 -2.56 7.49 -38.95
CA PRO A 343 -1.20 7.35 -38.41
C PRO A 343 -0.07 7.81 -39.35
N CYS A 344 -0.37 8.40 -40.52
CA CYS A 344 0.46 9.24 -41.42
C CYS A 344 -0.09 9.17 -42.86
N PRO A 345 -0.03 10.25 -43.68
CA PRO A 345 0.20 10.09 -45.11
C PRO A 345 1.71 10.07 -45.33
N PHE A 346 2.35 8.90 -45.18
CA PHE A 346 3.72 8.73 -45.69
C PHE A 346 3.66 8.86 -47.21
N VAL A 347 3.95 10.06 -47.71
CA VAL A 347 4.31 10.24 -49.12
C VAL A 347 5.75 9.75 -49.21
N GLN A 348 5.95 8.53 -49.72
CA GLN A 348 7.28 8.11 -50.14
C GLN A 348 7.80 9.10 -51.19
N PRO A 349 9.08 9.51 -51.14
CA PRO A 349 9.65 10.51 -52.02
C PRO A 349 9.59 10.13 -53.50
#